data_AF-A0AAX4JLY7-F1
#
_entry.id   AF-A0AAX4JLY7-F1
#
_cell.length_a   1.000
_cell.length_b   1.000
_cell.length_c   1.000
_cell.angle_alpha   90.00
_cell.angle_beta   90.00
_cell.angle_gamma   90.00
#
_symmetry.space_group_name_H-M   'P 1'
#
loop_
_entity.id
_entity.type
_entity.pdbx_description
1 polymer ?
#
loop_
_entity_poly.entity_id
_entity_poly.type
_entity_poly.pdbx_seq_one_letter_code
_entity_poly.pdbx_strand_id
1 'polypeptide(L)'
;MAGIAKTNCIPMPERRQAGLCEVICRMNHSCKANAQYFWDDQKGLEVCYAIMDIPKGEEITVCYSEITSGRPLRHDVHIQHGFNCQCKACTTSSPEQLAQSDKNREELCEIIDETPTLLQTNGTIAIKRAKRSLELIKIEELFGLAPAQYYDGFQVAVAWGDQASAKA
;
A
#
# COMPACT_ATOMS: atom_id res chain seq x y z
N MET A 1 9.67 -13.78 -25.02
CA MET A 1 9.92 -12.74 -23.98
C MET A 1 8.64 -12.14 -23.39
N ALA A 2 7.50 -12.14 -24.10
CA ALA A 2 6.25 -11.55 -23.59
C ALA A 2 5.80 -12.06 -22.22
N GLY A 3 5.94 -13.37 -21.95
CA GLY A 3 5.58 -13.95 -20.65
C GLY A 3 6.44 -13.45 -19.49
N ILE A 4 7.76 -13.36 -19.68
CA ILE A 4 8.70 -12.85 -18.66
C ILE A 4 8.36 -11.41 -18.31
N ALA A 5 8.21 -10.56 -19.34
CA ALA A 5 7.87 -9.16 -19.13
C ALA A 5 6.51 -9.00 -18.43
N LYS A 6 5.50 -9.81 -18.78
CA LYS A 6 4.17 -9.73 -18.17
C LYS A 6 4.18 -9.94 -16.66
N THR A 7 4.98 -10.88 -16.15
CA THR A 7 4.93 -11.29 -14.73
C THR A 7 6.08 -10.77 -13.88
N ASN A 8 7.12 -10.19 -14.50
CA ASN A 8 8.31 -9.72 -13.79
C ASN A 8 8.58 -8.23 -14.00
N CYS A 9 7.96 -7.57 -14.98
CA CYS A 9 8.19 -6.13 -15.12
C CYS A 9 7.56 -5.36 -13.96
N ILE A 10 8.38 -4.51 -13.34
CA ILE A 10 7.97 -3.58 -12.32
C ILE A 10 7.52 -2.28 -13.02
N PRO A 11 6.29 -1.81 -12.78
CA PRO A 11 5.83 -0.55 -13.34
C PRO A 11 6.54 0.63 -12.67
N MET A 12 7.03 1.57 -13.48
CA MET A 12 7.58 2.85 -13.04
C MET A 12 6.67 3.97 -13.55
N PRO A 13 5.52 4.21 -12.89
CA PRO A 13 4.47 5.10 -13.40
C PRO A 13 4.97 6.54 -13.61
N GLU A 14 5.77 7.07 -12.68
CA GLU A 14 6.37 8.41 -12.77
C GLU A 14 7.25 8.59 -14.02
N ARG A 15 7.83 7.50 -14.53
CA ARG A 15 8.69 7.49 -15.71
C ARG A 15 7.97 7.01 -16.97
N ARG A 16 6.69 6.61 -16.87
CA ARG A 16 5.91 5.94 -17.93
C ARG A 16 6.66 4.76 -18.57
N GLN A 17 7.39 4.03 -17.74
CA GLN A 17 8.25 2.92 -18.15
C GLN A 17 7.97 1.68 -17.29
N ALA A 18 8.56 0.55 -17.68
CA ALA A 18 8.60 -0.65 -16.88
C ALA A 18 10.00 -1.25 -16.96
N GLY A 19 10.46 -1.86 -15.87
CA GLY A 19 11.81 -2.38 -15.73
C GLY A 19 11.82 -3.81 -15.24
N LEU A 20 12.87 -4.56 -15.59
CA LEU A 20 13.13 -5.88 -15.04
C LEU A 20 14.22 -5.76 -13.97
N CYS A 21 13.91 -6.15 -12.74
CA CYS A 21 14.87 -6.14 -11.62
C CYS A 21 15.10 -7.56 -11.13
N GLU A 22 16.19 -8.21 -11.57
CA GLU A 22 16.45 -9.64 -11.36
C GLU A 22 16.37 -10.11 -9.90
N VAL A 23 16.66 -9.23 -8.94
CA VAL A 23 16.60 -9.54 -7.50
C VAL A 23 15.17 -9.40 -6.98
N ILE A 24 14.49 -8.29 -7.29
CA ILE A 24 13.15 -8.00 -6.77
C ILE A 24 12.09 -8.91 -7.38
N CYS A 25 12.24 -9.27 -8.66
CA CYS A 25 11.33 -10.21 -9.33
C CYS A 25 11.31 -11.62 -8.72
N ARG A 26 12.20 -11.93 -7.75
CA ARG A 26 12.19 -13.20 -7.01
C ARG A 26 11.30 -13.18 -5.78
N MET A 27 10.91 -12.00 -5.30
CA MET A 27 10.10 -11.85 -4.09
C MET A 27 8.66 -12.25 -4.40
N ASN A 28 8.11 -13.19 -3.64
CA ASN A 28 6.75 -13.65 -3.81
C ASN A 28 5.70 -12.64 -3.32
N HIS A 29 4.46 -12.89 -3.69
CA HIS A 29 3.32 -12.07 -3.33
C HIS A 29 2.75 -12.34 -1.93
N SER A 30 2.37 -11.28 -1.22
CA SER A 30 1.40 -11.35 -0.12
C SER A 30 0.47 -10.12 -0.14
N CYS A 31 -0.83 -10.31 0.10
CA CYS A 31 -1.80 -9.21 0.25
C CYS A 31 -1.56 -8.39 1.54
N LYS A 32 -0.73 -8.92 2.44
CA LYS A 32 -0.18 -8.30 3.65
C LYS A 32 1.34 -8.50 3.60
N ALA A 33 1.98 -7.78 2.70
CA ALA A 33 3.41 -7.86 2.46
C ALA A 33 4.21 -7.34 3.65
N ASN A 34 5.43 -7.84 3.82
CA ASN A 34 6.37 -7.36 4.85
C ASN A 34 7.51 -6.50 4.29
N ALA A 35 7.61 -6.39 2.96
CA ALA A 35 8.51 -5.50 2.26
C ALA A 35 7.79 -4.74 1.13
N GLN A 36 8.39 -3.62 0.74
CA GLN A 36 7.98 -2.81 -0.41
C GLN A 36 9.21 -2.39 -1.19
N TYR A 37 9.03 -2.09 -2.46
CA TYR A 37 10.07 -1.52 -3.30
C TYR A 37 9.66 -0.16 -3.87
N PHE A 38 10.67 0.65 -4.17
CA PHE A 38 10.52 1.90 -4.89
C PHE A 38 11.77 2.20 -5.71
N TRP A 39 11.59 3.00 -6.76
CA TRP A 39 12.70 3.49 -7.57
C TRP A 39 13.40 4.67 -6.87
N ASP A 40 14.69 4.54 -6.59
CA ASP A 40 15.53 5.63 -6.07
C ASP A 40 16.19 6.36 -7.25
N ASP A 41 15.67 7.54 -7.59
CA ASP A 41 16.17 8.36 -8.69
C ASP A 41 17.64 8.80 -8.52
N GLN A 42 18.10 8.99 -7.28
CA GLN A 42 19.47 9.43 -7.02
C GLN A 42 20.47 8.30 -7.26
N LYS A 43 20.07 7.07 -6.90
CA LYS A 43 20.90 5.87 -7.10
C LYS A 43 20.70 5.20 -8.45
N GLY A 44 19.60 5.51 -9.14
CA GLY A 44 19.24 4.89 -10.41
C GLY A 44 18.96 3.39 -10.29
N LEU A 45 18.35 2.96 -9.18
CA LEU A 45 18.06 1.55 -8.92
C LEU A 45 16.77 1.37 -8.11
N GLU A 46 16.17 0.19 -8.26
CA GLU A 46 15.02 -0.23 -7.47
C GLU A 46 15.49 -0.68 -6.08
N VAL A 47 14.96 -0.06 -5.03
CA VAL A 47 15.29 -0.34 -3.63
C VAL A 47 14.14 -1.09 -2.99
N CYS A 48 14.42 -2.28 -2.45
CA CYS A 48 13.47 -2.98 -1.57
C CYS A 48 13.83 -2.74 -0.10
N TYR A 49 12.83 -2.46 0.72
CA TYR A 49 12.96 -2.21 2.14
C TYR A 49 11.87 -2.93 2.93
N ALA A 50 12.20 -3.30 4.17
CA ALA A 50 11.22 -3.86 5.10
C ALA A 50 10.27 -2.76 5.60
N ILE A 51 8.97 -3.07 5.64
CA ILE A 51 7.92 -2.18 6.17
C ILE A 51 7.45 -2.59 7.57
N MET A 52 8.00 -3.69 8.08
CA MET A 52 7.81 -4.21 9.42
C MET A 52 9.00 -5.11 9.80
N ASP A 53 9.09 -5.52 11.06
CA ASP A 53 10.11 -6.46 11.49
C ASP A 53 9.92 -7.81 10.78
N ILE A 54 11.02 -8.35 10.24
CA ILE A 54 11.04 -9.65 9.54
C ILE A 54 11.89 -10.63 10.36
N PRO A 55 11.27 -11.59 11.06
CA PRO A 55 11.98 -12.64 11.78
C PRO A 55 12.93 -13.44 10.89
N LYS A 56 14.03 -13.92 11.48
CA LYS A 56 14.97 -14.79 10.76
C LYS A 56 14.26 -16.04 10.21
N GLY A 57 14.39 -16.26 8.91
CA GLY A 57 13.79 -17.40 8.22
C GLY A 57 12.38 -17.16 7.72
N GLU A 58 11.77 -16.00 8.02
CA GLU A 58 10.54 -15.57 7.36
C GLU A 58 10.81 -15.13 5.92
N GLU A 59 9.89 -15.46 5.02
CA GLU A 59 9.98 -15.08 3.61
C GLU A 59 9.74 -13.58 3.44
N ILE A 60 10.57 -12.95 2.60
CA ILE A 60 10.36 -11.56 2.17
C ILE A 60 9.31 -11.56 1.05
N THR A 61 8.21 -10.85 1.27
CA THR A 61 7.09 -10.77 0.32
C THR A 61 6.75 -9.32 0.00
N VAL A 62 6.25 -9.10 -1.22
CA VAL A 62 5.82 -7.79 -1.73
C VAL A 62 4.37 -7.87 -2.22
N CYS A 63 3.70 -6.74 -2.40
CA CYS A 63 2.34 -6.72 -2.95
C CYS A 63 2.40 -6.52 -4.47
N TYR A 64 1.70 -7.37 -5.23
CA TYR A 64 1.66 -7.29 -6.71
C TYR A 64 0.40 -6.56 -7.20
N SER A 65 -0.64 -6.56 -6.38
CA SER A 65 -1.88 -5.81 -6.60
C SER A 65 -1.79 -4.43 -5.94
N GLU A 66 -2.70 -3.54 -6.31
CA GLU A 66 -2.90 -2.30 -5.56
C GLU A 66 -3.26 -2.62 -4.11
N ILE A 67 -2.58 -1.97 -3.17
CA ILE A 67 -2.61 -2.36 -1.76
C ILE A 67 -4.04 -2.25 -1.17
N THR A 68 -4.81 -1.27 -1.61
CA THR A 68 -6.21 -1.03 -1.21
C THR A 68 -7.24 -1.80 -2.01
N SER A 69 -6.86 -2.49 -3.10
CA SER A 69 -7.84 -3.19 -3.94
C SER A 69 -8.66 -4.18 -3.13
N GLY A 70 -9.97 -4.21 -3.38
CA GLY A 70 -10.89 -5.23 -2.87
C GLY A 70 -10.56 -6.62 -3.42
N ARG A 71 -11.11 -7.67 -2.80
CA ARG A 71 -10.79 -9.07 -3.13
C ARG A 71 -10.95 -9.44 -4.61
N PRO A 72 -12.01 -9.03 -5.33
CA PRO A 72 -12.16 -9.39 -6.74
C PRO A 72 -10.98 -8.90 -7.59
N LEU A 73 -10.60 -7.63 -7.44
CA LEU A 73 -9.48 -7.04 -8.17
C LEU A 73 -8.14 -7.72 -7.82
N ARG A 74 -7.89 -8.00 -6.54
CA ARG A 74 -6.68 -8.74 -6.13
C ARG A 74 -6.67 -10.14 -6.77
N HIS A 75 -7.80 -10.84 -6.76
CA HIS A 75 -7.92 -12.17 -7.35
C HIS A 75 -7.59 -12.15 -8.85
N ASP A 76 -8.14 -11.20 -9.60
CA ASP A 76 -7.85 -11.03 -11.03
C ASP A 76 -6.36 -10.84 -11.30
N VAL A 77 -5.68 -10.00 -10.51
CA VAL A 77 -4.22 -9.81 -10.61
C VAL A 77 -3.48 -11.13 -10.39
N HIS A 78 -3.85 -11.93 -9.40
CA HIS A 78 -3.20 -13.22 -9.13
C HIS A 78 -3.38 -14.21 -10.28
N ILE A 79 -4.59 -14.31 -10.82
CA ILE A 79 -4.89 -15.17 -11.98
C ILE A 79 -4.09 -14.72 -13.21
N GLN A 80 -3.94 -13.41 -13.43
CA GLN A 80 -3.12 -12.88 -14.52
C GLN A 80 -1.62 -13.22 -14.37
N HIS A 81 -1.15 -13.36 -13.14
CA HIS A 81 0.20 -13.84 -12.78
C HIS A 81 0.30 -15.38 -12.75
N GLY A 82 -0.80 -16.10 -12.92
CA GLY A 82 -0.83 -17.56 -13.01
C GLY A 82 -0.83 -18.29 -11.66
N PHE A 83 -1.25 -17.64 -10.57
CA PHE A 83 -1.34 -18.28 -9.25
C PHE A 83 -2.62 -17.91 -8.48
N ASN A 84 -2.95 -18.71 -7.48
CA ASN A 84 -3.98 -18.38 -6.48
C ASN A 84 -3.28 -17.98 -5.18
N CYS A 85 -3.54 -16.75 -4.69
CA CYS A 85 -2.91 -16.27 -3.47
C CYS A 85 -3.40 -17.07 -2.24
N GLN A 86 -2.44 -17.57 -1.46
CA GLN A 86 -2.68 -18.36 -0.25
C GLN A 86 -2.20 -17.67 1.03
N CYS A 87 -1.88 -16.37 0.97
CA CYS A 87 -1.42 -15.61 2.14
C CYS A 87 -2.47 -15.57 3.26
N LYS A 88 -2.05 -15.20 4.48
CA LYS A 88 -2.92 -15.16 5.66
C LYS A 88 -4.20 -14.36 5.46
N ALA A 89 -4.13 -13.25 4.71
CA ALA A 89 -5.29 -12.42 4.38
C ALA A 89 -6.33 -13.11 3.48
N CYS A 90 -5.90 -14.11 2.71
CA CYS A 90 -6.77 -14.87 1.80
C CYS A 90 -7.27 -16.18 2.42
N THR A 91 -6.55 -16.78 3.37
CA THR A 91 -6.79 -18.17 3.81
C THR A 91 -7.15 -18.35 5.28
N THR A 92 -6.81 -17.41 6.17
CA THR A 92 -6.84 -17.67 7.63
C THR A 92 -8.09 -17.13 8.33
N SER A 93 -9.03 -16.54 7.60
CA SER A 93 -10.13 -15.76 8.18
C SER A 93 -11.50 -16.39 7.91
N SER A 94 -12.42 -16.23 8.85
CA SER A 94 -13.84 -16.57 8.65
C SER A 94 -14.48 -15.72 7.54
N PRO A 95 -15.61 -16.14 6.94
CA PRO A 95 -16.33 -15.33 5.95
C PRO A 95 -16.65 -13.92 6.44
N GLU A 96 -16.99 -13.76 7.72
CA GLU A 96 -17.30 -12.46 8.33
C GLU A 96 -16.05 -11.58 8.45
N GLN A 97 -14.93 -12.16 8.90
CA GLN A 97 -13.65 -11.46 8.99
C GLN A 97 -13.16 -11.01 7.60
N LEU A 98 -13.37 -11.86 6.58
CA LEU A 98 -13.05 -11.53 5.21
C LEU A 98 -13.91 -10.39 4.66
N ALA A 99 -15.22 -10.45 4.87
CA ALA A 99 -16.12 -9.38 4.48
C ALA A 99 -15.78 -8.05 5.19
N GLN A 100 -15.38 -8.11 6.46
CA GLN A 100 -14.96 -6.91 7.19
C GLN A 100 -13.63 -6.35 6.66
N SER A 101 -12.65 -7.22 6.35
CA SER A 101 -11.38 -6.80 5.75
C SER A 101 -11.59 -6.15 4.39
N ASP A 102 -12.49 -6.70 3.57
CA ASP A 102 -12.80 -6.13 2.26
C ASP A 102 -13.47 -4.75 2.42
N LYS A 103 -14.40 -4.56 3.37
CA LYS A 103 -14.98 -3.25 3.71
C LYS A 103 -13.94 -2.24 4.21
N ASN A 104 -13.02 -2.68 5.06
CA ASN A 104 -11.95 -1.82 5.58
C ASN A 104 -11.03 -1.31 4.46
N ARG A 105 -10.73 -2.17 3.47
CA ARG A 105 -9.92 -1.81 2.30
C ARG A 105 -10.67 -0.88 1.34
N GLU A 106 -11.97 -1.09 1.14
CA GLU A 106 -12.84 -0.18 0.38
C GLU A 106 -12.88 1.21 1.03
N GLU A 107 -13.14 1.29 2.34
CA GLU A 107 -13.11 2.56 3.09
C GLU A 107 -11.74 3.24 2.98
N LEU A 108 -10.64 2.47 3.08
CA LEU A 108 -9.29 3.01 2.92
C LEU A 108 -9.04 3.56 1.52
N CYS A 109 -9.52 2.88 0.47
CA CYS A 109 -9.42 3.37 -0.91
C CYS A 109 -10.14 4.72 -1.07
N GLU A 110 -11.39 4.81 -0.58
CA GLU A 110 -12.16 6.06 -0.62
C GLU A 110 -11.45 7.19 0.13
N ILE A 111 -10.89 6.91 1.30
CA ILE A 111 -10.13 7.91 2.06
C ILE A 111 -8.94 8.42 1.24
N ILE A 112 -8.17 7.53 0.63
CA ILE A 112 -6.97 7.91 -0.14
C ILE A 112 -7.37 8.74 -1.37
N ASP A 113 -8.43 8.38 -2.07
CA ASP A 113 -8.89 9.10 -3.27
C ASP A 113 -9.44 10.51 -2.94
N GLU A 114 -10.14 10.66 -1.80
CA GLU A 114 -10.75 11.94 -1.40
C GLU A 114 -9.77 12.92 -0.72
N THR A 115 -8.76 12.39 -0.01
CA THR A 115 -7.87 13.19 0.86
C THR A 115 -7.21 14.38 0.16
N PRO A 116 -6.66 14.26 -1.07
CA PRO A 116 -6.08 15.38 -1.80
C PRO A 116 -7.03 16.58 -1.98
N THR A 117 -8.32 16.32 -2.22
CA THR A 117 -9.34 17.37 -2.38
C THR A 117 -9.73 17.97 -1.02
N LEU A 118 -9.88 17.12 0.00
CA LEU A 118 -10.23 17.56 1.35
C LEU A 118 -9.13 18.40 1.99
N LEU A 119 -7.86 18.09 1.69
CA LEU A 119 -6.70 18.89 2.11
C LEU A 119 -6.80 20.36 1.68
N GLN A 120 -7.46 20.65 0.56
CA GLN A 120 -7.60 22.02 0.03
C GLN A 120 -8.88 22.71 0.48
N THR A 121 -9.89 21.95 0.89
CA THR A 121 -11.26 22.46 1.07
C THR A 121 -11.77 22.35 2.50
N ASN A 122 -11.29 21.38 3.29
CA ASN A 122 -11.78 21.13 4.64
C ASN A 122 -10.76 20.36 5.51
N GLY A 123 -9.86 21.11 6.15
CA GLY A 123 -8.83 20.54 7.04
C GLY A 123 -9.38 19.70 8.21
N THR A 124 -10.57 20.01 8.73
CA THR A 124 -11.19 19.26 9.83
C THR A 124 -11.59 17.85 9.40
N ILE A 125 -12.15 17.70 8.20
CA ILE A 125 -12.48 16.38 7.67
C ILE A 125 -11.20 15.66 7.25
N ALA A 126 -10.27 16.37 6.61
CA ALA A 126 -9.00 15.81 6.16
C ALA A 126 -8.21 15.17 7.32
N ILE A 127 -8.08 15.83 8.48
CA ILE A 127 -7.36 15.25 9.62
C ILE A 127 -8.08 14.04 10.22
N LYS A 128 -9.43 14.02 10.22
CA LYS A 128 -10.21 12.87 10.69
C LYS A 128 -10.01 11.67 9.77
N ARG A 129 -10.04 11.90 8.46
CA ARG A 129 -9.80 10.90 7.42
C ARG A 129 -8.37 10.34 7.50
N ALA A 130 -7.35 11.19 7.63
CA ALA A 130 -5.96 10.77 7.80
C ALA A 130 -5.72 9.94 9.07
N LYS A 131 -6.41 10.26 10.18
CA LYS A 131 -6.37 9.41 11.38
C LYS A 131 -7.04 8.05 11.15
N ARG A 132 -8.21 8.06 10.51
CA ARG A 132 -8.96 6.84 10.19
C ARG A 132 -8.19 5.93 9.25
N SER A 133 -7.49 6.46 8.25
CA SER A 133 -6.66 5.65 7.35
C SER A 133 -5.52 4.97 8.10
N LEU A 134 -4.85 5.65 9.03
CA LEU A 134 -3.80 5.05 9.88
C LEU A 134 -4.35 3.92 10.77
N GLU A 135 -5.57 4.06 11.30
CA GLU A 135 -6.23 2.99 12.06
C GLU A 135 -6.49 1.76 11.16
N LEU A 136 -7.06 1.97 9.97
CA LEU A 136 -7.35 0.91 9.01
C LEU A 136 -6.07 0.22 8.54
N ILE A 137 -5.00 0.98 8.25
CA ILE A 137 -3.68 0.45 7.89
C ILE A 137 -3.16 -0.49 8.97
N LYS A 138 -3.32 -0.12 10.25
CA LYS A 138 -2.89 -0.95 11.38
C LYS A 138 -3.73 -2.23 11.50
N ILE A 139 -5.05 -2.13 11.36
CA ILE A 139 -5.98 -3.28 11.43
C ILE A 139 -5.70 -4.27 10.30
N GLU A 140 -5.51 -3.77 9.09
CA GLU A 140 -5.30 -4.57 7.88
C GLU A 140 -3.83 -4.94 7.64
N GLU A 141 -2.90 -4.46 8.47
CA GLU A 141 -1.45 -4.65 8.35
C GLU A 141 -0.92 -4.20 6.97
N LEU A 142 -1.42 -3.07 6.47
CA LEU A 142 -1.08 -2.50 5.17
C LEU A 142 0.01 -1.42 5.28
N PHE A 143 1.08 -1.73 6.01
CA PHE A 143 2.06 -0.74 6.46
C PHE A 143 2.79 0.01 5.34
N GLY A 144 2.83 -0.53 4.13
CA GLY A 144 3.36 0.16 2.94
C GLY A 144 2.63 1.47 2.60
N LEU A 145 1.39 1.64 3.06
CA LEU A 145 0.63 2.88 2.87
C LEU A 145 0.89 3.94 3.95
N ALA A 146 1.50 3.57 5.07
CA ALA A 146 1.66 4.46 6.22
C ALA A 146 2.45 5.75 5.89
N PRO A 147 3.56 5.73 5.14
CA PRO A 147 4.33 6.95 4.84
C PRO A 147 3.50 8.03 4.15
N ALA A 148 2.70 7.66 3.15
CA ALA A 148 1.83 8.59 2.43
C ALA A 148 0.79 9.21 3.39
N GLN A 149 0.19 8.42 4.26
CA GLN A 149 -0.83 8.92 5.19
C GLN A 149 -0.26 9.80 6.31
N TYR A 150 0.98 9.54 6.76
CA TYR A 150 1.68 10.48 7.64
C TYR A 150 1.97 11.80 6.95
N TYR A 151 2.36 11.75 5.67
CA TYR A 151 2.61 12.95 4.88
C TYR A 151 1.33 13.77 4.67
N ASP A 152 0.19 13.12 4.37
CA ASP A 152 -1.11 13.79 4.30
C ASP A 152 -1.45 14.48 5.62
N GLY A 153 -1.28 13.78 6.76
CA GLY A 153 -1.50 14.36 8.09
C GLY A 153 -0.62 15.57 8.38
N PHE A 154 0.65 15.51 7.97
CA PHE A 154 1.58 16.64 8.04
C PHE A 154 1.10 17.82 7.17
N GLN A 155 0.66 17.57 5.93
CA GLN A 155 0.13 18.61 5.05
C GLN A 155 -1.12 19.26 5.64
N VAL A 156 -2.04 18.49 6.25
CA VAL A 156 -3.19 19.08 6.96
C VAL A 156 -2.71 20.01 8.08
N ALA A 157 -1.76 19.56 8.90
CA ALA A 157 -1.24 20.35 10.01
C ALA A 157 -0.56 21.65 9.55
N VAL A 158 0.15 21.62 8.41
CA VAL A 158 0.77 22.82 7.84
C VAL A 158 -0.27 23.78 7.26
N ALA A 159 -1.23 23.26 6.50
CA ALA A 159 -2.20 24.10 5.79
C ALA A 159 -3.30 24.66 6.70
N TRP A 160 -3.69 23.93 7.75
CA TRP A 160 -4.84 24.25 8.60
C TRP A 160 -4.52 24.31 10.09
N GLY A 161 -3.27 24.11 10.48
CA GLY A 161 -2.85 24.21 11.87
C GLY A 161 -2.90 25.65 12.36
N ASP A 162 -3.59 25.87 13.47
CA ASP A 162 -3.54 27.16 14.18
C ASP A 162 -2.25 27.25 15.00
N GLN A 163 -1.18 27.71 14.37
CA GLN A 163 0.11 27.93 15.04
C GLN A 163 0.01 28.91 16.21
N ALA A 164 -0.93 29.87 16.17
CA ALA A 164 -1.09 30.85 17.24
C ALA A 164 -1.72 30.25 18.50
N SER A 165 -2.55 29.21 18.35
CA SER A 165 -3.16 28.48 19.46
C SER A 165 -2.36 27.25 19.92
N ALA A 166 -1.32 26.84 19.18
CA ALA A 166 -0.46 25.72 19.55
C ALA A 166 0.40 26.10 20.77
N LYS A 167 0.21 25.43 21.90
CA LYS A 167 1.04 25.61 23.10
C LYS A 167 2.39 24.90 22.89
N ALA A 168 3.47 25.61 23.16
CA ALA A 168 4.85 25.10 23.14
C ALA A 168 5.11 24.09 24.26
#